data_AF-A0AAV0L414-F1
#
_entry.id   AF-A0AAV0L414-F1
#
_cell.length_a   1.000
_cell.length_b   1.000
_cell.length_c   1.000
_cell.angle_alpha   90.00
_cell.angle_beta   90.00
_cell.angle_gamma   90.00
#
_symmetry.space_group_name_H-M   'P 1'
#
loop_
_entity.id
_entity.type
_entity.pdbx_description
1 polymer ?
#
loop_
_entity_poly.entity_id
_entity_poly.type
_entity_poly.pdbx_seq_one_letter_code
_entity_poly.pdbx_strand_id
1 'polypeptide(L)'
;SPSFIDHGFISGTLQPPQGFHFLFSHPLSFYVSSSLELSIFIVQSADPFFLLAGPNVIESEEHIFTMAKHIKAISTRVGLPLVFKSSFDKANRTSSKSFRGPGLTEGLKILDKVKVAYDIPIVTDVHESSQCEEVGKVADIIQIPAFLCRQTDLLVAAAKTGKIINIKKGQFCAPSVMENSAEKVRLAGNPNVMVCERGTMFGYSKFVSIIFFYSSHS
;
A
#
# COMPACT_ATOMS: atom_id res chain seq x y z
N SER A 1 29.68 -49.44 -7.68
CA SER A 1 29.08 -48.16 -7.26
C SER A 1 29.71 -47.74 -5.94
N PRO A 2 30.13 -46.47 -5.82
CA PRO A 2 31.11 -45.98 -4.84
C PRO A 2 30.43 -45.51 -3.53
N SER A 3 30.94 -45.86 -2.34
CA SER A 3 31.98 -45.21 -1.49
C SER A 3 31.48 -44.03 -0.65
N PHE A 4 31.52 -44.14 0.68
CA PHE A 4 31.43 -43.00 1.62
C PHE A 4 32.11 -43.33 2.97
N ILE A 5 33.33 -42.80 3.17
CA ILE A 5 34.09 -42.58 4.44
C ILE A 5 35.17 -41.54 4.05
N ASP A 6 35.54 -40.44 4.73
CA ASP A 6 35.10 -39.72 5.92
C ASP A 6 35.63 -38.27 5.88
N HIS A 7 35.09 -37.44 6.75
CA HIS A 7 35.61 -36.23 7.42
C HIS A 7 36.63 -35.29 6.76
N GLY A 8 36.22 -34.01 6.70
CA GLY A 8 37.13 -32.87 6.61
C GLY A 8 36.42 -31.53 6.86
N PHE A 9 36.38 -31.08 8.12
CA PHE A 9 36.08 -29.69 8.48
C PHE A 9 37.25 -28.80 8.02
N ILE A 10 36.98 -27.80 7.15
CA ILE A 10 37.87 -26.64 6.99
C ILE A 10 36.99 -25.37 6.94
N SER A 11 37.18 -24.51 7.93
CA SER A 11 36.65 -23.15 7.99
C SER A 11 37.32 -22.28 6.92
N GLY A 12 36.52 -21.58 6.11
CA GLY A 12 37.02 -20.57 5.18
C GLY A 12 35.99 -19.46 4.99
N THR A 13 36.23 -18.31 5.62
CA THR A 13 35.51 -17.07 5.36
C THR A 13 36.00 -16.47 4.04
N LEU A 14 35.16 -16.50 2.99
CA LEU A 14 35.33 -15.66 1.81
C LEU A 14 34.19 -14.63 1.81
N GLN A 15 34.52 -13.37 2.09
CA GLN A 15 33.61 -12.24 1.87
C GLN A 15 33.45 -12.01 0.36
N PRO A 16 32.21 -11.89 -0.15
CA PRO A 16 32.00 -11.32 -1.48
C PRO A 16 32.06 -9.78 -1.43
N PRO A 17 32.52 -9.13 -2.51
CA PRO A 17 32.64 -7.68 -2.58
C PRO A 17 31.27 -6.99 -2.63
N GLN A 18 31.24 -5.73 -2.21
CA GLN A 18 30.03 -4.91 -2.05
C GLN A 18 29.24 -4.75 -3.36
N GLY A 19 27.91 -4.93 -3.24
CA GLY A 19 26.93 -4.56 -4.28
C GLY A 19 26.30 -5.76 -4.99
N PHE A 20 24.97 -5.83 -4.94
CA PHE A 20 24.05 -6.86 -5.46
C PHE A 20 23.77 -8.06 -4.55
N HIS A 21 22.50 -8.17 -4.11
CA HIS A 21 21.87 -9.43 -3.73
C HIS A 21 20.51 -9.53 -4.42
N PHE A 22 20.45 -10.33 -5.48
CA PHE A 22 19.23 -11.03 -5.87
C PHE A 22 19.23 -12.36 -5.12
N LEU A 23 18.13 -12.68 -4.45
CA LEU A 23 17.89 -14.01 -3.89
C LEU A 23 16.60 -14.56 -4.49
N PHE A 24 16.77 -15.43 -5.49
CA PHE A 24 15.84 -16.54 -5.72
C PHE A 24 16.59 -17.84 -5.54
N SER A 25 16.15 -18.63 -4.57
CA SER A 25 16.07 -20.09 -4.57
C SER A 25 15.85 -20.56 -3.14
N HIS A 26 14.85 -21.41 -2.91
CA HIS A 26 15.06 -22.80 -2.45
C HIS A 26 13.71 -23.52 -2.24
N PRO A 27 13.59 -24.78 -2.67
CA PRO A 27 12.61 -25.73 -2.13
C PRO A 27 13.16 -26.42 -0.86
N LEU A 28 12.26 -26.67 0.09
CA LEU A 28 12.30 -27.63 1.21
C LEU A 28 13.60 -27.87 2.01
N SER A 29 13.51 -27.66 3.33
CA SER A 29 13.34 -28.73 4.33
C SER A 29 13.84 -28.23 5.70
N PHE A 30 12.92 -27.94 6.62
CA PHE A 30 13.27 -27.76 8.03
C PHE A 30 12.88 -29.03 8.79
N TYR A 31 13.87 -29.62 9.44
CA TYR A 31 13.72 -30.71 10.40
C TYR A 31 12.98 -30.17 11.62
N VAL A 32 11.68 -30.46 11.74
CA VAL A 32 10.90 -30.14 12.94
C VAL A 32 10.71 -31.42 13.73
N SER A 33 11.36 -31.47 14.89
CA SER A 33 11.05 -32.43 15.95
C SER A 33 9.58 -32.27 16.33
N SER A 34 8.82 -33.35 16.16
CA SER A 34 7.56 -33.71 16.81
C SER A 34 6.59 -32.56 17.13
N SER A 35 5.52 -32.52 16.33
CA SER A 35 4.15 -32.09 16.66
C SER A 35 3.95 -30.62 17.02
N LEU A 36 3.87 -29.78 15.99
CA LEU A 36 3.07 -28.56 15.94
C LEU A 36 2.57 -28.42 14.50
N GLU A 37 1.31 -28.77 14.25
CA GLU A 37 0.66 -28.52 12.97
C GLU A 37 0.61 -27.01 12.75
N LEU A 38 1.44 -26.49 11.84
CA LEU A 38 1.31 -25.12 11.34
C LEU A 38 0.09 -25.08 10.40
N SER A 39 -1.05 -24.65 10.95
CA SER A 39 -2.18 -24.19 10.16
C SER A 39 -1.77 -22.94 9.38
N ILE A 40 -1.49 -23.10 8.08
CA ILE A 40 -1.25 -22.00 7.14
C ILE A 40 -2.58 -21.29 6.91
N PHE A 41 -2.80 -20.17 7.60
CA PHE A 41 -3.97 -19.32 7.36
C PHE A 41 -3.75 -18.44 6.12
N ILE A 42 -4.66 -18.54 5.17
CA ILE A 42 -4.71 -17.72 3.96
C ILE A 42 -5.15 -16.30 4.37
N VAL A 43 -4.24 -15.33 4.29
CA VAL A 43 -4.62 -13.92 4.18
C VAL A 43 -5.53 -13.83 2.97
N GLN A 44 -6.75 -13.30 3.12
CA GLN A 44 -7.69 -13.12 2.01
C GLN A 44 -6.97 -12.32 0.92
N SER A 45 -6.44 -13.02 -0.07
CA SER A 45 -5.58 -12.45 -1.09
C SER A 45 -6.49 -11.72 -2.06
N ALA A 46 -6.14 -10.47 -2.40
CA ALA A 46 -6.64 -9.93 -3.65
C ALA A 46 -6.20 -10.90 -4.75
N ASP A 47 -7.16 -11.49 -5.47
CA ASP A 47 -6.91 -12.40 -6.58
C ASP A 47 -7.54 -11.81 -7.86
N PRO A 48 -6.73 -11.33 -8.82
CA PRO A 48 -5.27 -11.26 -8.77
C PRO A 48 -4.75 -10.17 -7.81
N PHE A 49 -3.54 -10.37 -7.30
CA PHE A 49 -2.81 -9.36 -6.54
C PHE A 49 -2.61 -8.10 -7.41
N PHE A 50 -2.78 -6.91 -6.85
CA PHE A 50 -2.65 -5.64 -7.57
C PHE A 50 -1.70 -4.65 -6.88
N LEU A 51 -1.24 -3.66 -7.63
CA LEU A 51 -0.28 -2.65 -7.18
C LEU A 51 -0.92 -1.25 -7.15
N LEU A 52 -0.79 -0.55 -6.01
CA LEU A 52 -0.94 0.90 -5.95
C LEU A 52 0.46 1.53 -6.07
N ALA A 53 0.79 2.16 -7.19
CA ALA A 53 2.11 2.74 -7.39
C ALA A 53 2.10 4.05 -8.18
N GLY A 54 3.05 4.92 -7.83
CA GLY A 54 3.27 6.20 -8.51
C GLY A 54 3.99 7.18 -7.59
N PRO A 55 4.26 8.39 -8.09
CA PRO A 55 5.01 9.39 -7.34
C PRO A 55 4.24 9.85 -6.09
N ASN A 56 4.99 10.45 -5.16
CA ASN A 56 4.40 10.87 -3.89
C ASN A 56 3.41 12.02 -4.08
N VAL A 57 3.74 12.99 -4.92
CA VAL A 57 2.97 14.19 -5.21
C VAL A 57 3.11 14.54 -6.69
N ILE A 58 2.12 15.23 -7.24
CA ILE A 58 2.20 15.79 -8.59
C ILE A 58 3.17 16.98 -8.57
N GLU A 59 4.27 16.87 -9.31
CA GLU A 59 5.27 17.94 -9.45
C GLU A 59 5.05 18.75 -10.73
N SER A 60 4.78 18.07 -11.84
CA SER A 60 4.39 18.66 -13.13
C SER A 60 3.59 17.65 -13.94
N GLU A 61 2.84 18.12 -14.94
CA GLU A 61 2.09 17.24 -15.86
C GLU A 61 3.04 16.29 -16.60
N GLU A 62 4.14 16.81 -17.14
CA GLU A 62 5.17 16.01 -17.84
C GLU A 62 5.76 14.91 -16.95
N HIS A 63 6.08 15.22 -15.69
CA HIS A 63 6.64 14.26 -14.75
C HIS A 63 5.64 13.12 -14.48
N ILE A 64 4.37 13.47 -14.22
CA ILE A 64 3.33 12.47 -13.97
C ILE A 64 3.10 11.56 -15.18
N PHE A 65 3.05 12.13 -16.39
CA PHE A 65 2.90 11.34 -17.61
C PHE A 65 4.06 10.39 -17.83
N THR A 66 5.29 10.85 -17.58
CA THR A 66 6.50 10.02 -17.67
C THR A 66 6.44 8.87 -16.68
N MET A 67 6.10 9.14 -15.42
CA MET A 67 5.97 8.11 -14.39
C MET A 67 4.87 7.08 -14.73
N ALA A 68 3.69 7.54 -15.14
CA ALA A 68 2.57 6.66 -15.49
C ALA A 68 2.95 5.71 -16.64
N LYS A 69 3.58 6.23 -17.71
CA LYS A 69 4.05 5.43 -18.85
C LYS A 69 5.00 4.32 -18.42
N HIS A 70 6.03 4.67 -17.65
CA HIS A 70 7.06 3.69 -17.26
C HIS A 70 6.54 2.66 -16.26
N ILE A 71 5.76 3.09 -15.25
CA ILE A 71 5.20 2.17 -14.24
C ILE A 71 4.20 1.22 -14.89
N LYS A 72 3.33 1.69 -15.80
CA LYS A 72 2.39 0.83 -16.54
C LYS A 72 3.13 -0.16 -17.44
N ALA A 73 4.18 0.26 -18.15
CA ALA A 73 4.97 -0.65 -18.98
C ALA A 73 5.61 -1.78 -18.13
N ILE A 74 6.12 -1.45 -16.95
CA ILE A 74 6.68 -2.42 -16.01
C ILE A 74 5.57 -3.35 -15.48
N SER A 75 4.45 -2.79 -15.00
CA SER A 75 3.36 -3.58 -14.40
C SER A 75 2.75 -4.57 -15.39
N THR A 76 2.55 -4.14 -16.64
CA THR A 76 2.08 -5.02 -17.73
C THR A 76 3.07 -6.13 -18.02
N ARG A 77 4.37 -5.83 -18.09
CA ARG A 77 5.41 -6.84 -18.36
C ARG A 77 5.47 -7.94 -17.29
N VAL A 78 5.21 -7.59 -16.02
CA VAL A 78 5.21 -8.54 -14.91
C VAL A 78 3.83 -9.15 -14.64
N GLY A 79 2.79 -8.78 -15.41
CA GLY A 79 1.43 -9.29 -15.26
C GLY A 79 0.70 -8.82 -14.00
N LEU A 80 1.08 -7.66 -13.44
CA LEU A 80 0.43 -7.09 -12.25
C LEU A 80 -0.53 -5.96 -12.61
N PRO A 81 -1.83 -6.07 -12.24
CA PRO A 81 -2.77 -4.96 -12.30
C PRO A 81 -2.24 -3.73 -11.54
N LEU A 82 -2.38 -2.56 -12.14
CA LEU A 82 -1.88 -1.29 -11.61
C LEU A 82 -3.04 -0.33 -11.39
N VAL A 83 -3.09 0.27 -10.21
CA VAL A 83 -3.77 1.53 -9.95
C VAL A 83 -2.70 2.59 -9.73
N PHE A 84 -2.73 3.63 -10.55
CA PHE A 84 -1.72 4.68 -10.48
C PHE A 84 -2.02 5.65 -9.33
N LYS A 85 -1.02 5.88 -8.49
CA LYS A 85 -1.13 6.71 -7.29
C LYS A 85 -0.37 8.01 -7.47
N SER A 86 -1.01 9.14 -7.20
CA SER A 86 -0.31 10.39 -6.90
C SER A 86 -1.20 11.31 -6.07
N SER A 87 -0.59 12.25 -5.34
CA SER A 87 -1.30 13.21 -4.47
C SER A 87 -1.32 14.59 -5.13
N PHE A 88 -2.46 15.27 -5.13
CA PHE A 88 -2.58 16.65 -5.59
C PHE A 88 -2.14 17.69 -4.55
N ASP A 89 -2.18 17.33 -3.27
CA ASP A 89 -1.73 18.15 -2.13
C ASP A 89 -1.14 17.26 -1.04
N LYS A 90 0.09 17.55 -0.60
CA LYS A 90 0.81 16.83 0.44
C LYS A 90 0.77 17.59 1.75
N ALA A 91 -0.43 17.64 2.36
CA ALA A 91 -0.73 18.55 3.46
C ALA A 91 0.04 18.35 4.76
N ASN A 92 0.58 17.15 5.00
CA ASN A 92 1.29 16.79 6.23
C ASN A 92 2.80 17.09 6.19
N ARG A 93 3.24 18.19 5.55
CA ARG A 93 4.66 18.62 5.54
C ARG A 93 4.94 19.53 6.72
N THR A 94 6.02 19.24 7.45
CA THR A 94 6.47 20.01 8.63
C THR A 94 6.97 21.42 8.29
N SER A 95 7.37 21.68 7.04
CA SER A 95 7.84 23.00 6.58
C SER A 95 6.81 23.64 5.65
N SER A 96 6.37 24.86 6.01
CA SER A 96 5.45 25.68 5.20
C SER A 96 6.04 26.14 3.87
N LYS A 97 7.37 26.09 3.71
CA LYS A 97 8.08 26.49 2.47
C LYS A 97 8.16 25.37 1.43
N SER A 98 7.76 24.15 1.77
CA SER A 98 7.87 23.02 0.85
C SER A 98 6.73 23.01 -0.17
N PHE A 99 7.05 22.78 -1.44
CA PHE A 99 6.03 22.57 -2.48
C PHE A 99 5.11 21.41 -2.10
N ARG A 100 3.80 21.66 -2.21
CA ARG A 100 2.76 20.74 -1.75
C ARG A 100 2.02 20.04 -2.88
N GLY A 101 2.18 20.50 -4.12
CA GLY A 101 1.43 20.02 -5.28
C GLY A 101 0.68 21.15 -5.97
N PRO A 102 0.05 20.86 -7.12
CA PRO A 102 -0.70 21.84 -7.91
C PRO A 102 -2.05 22.23 -7.30
N GLY A 103 -2.47 21.58 -6.20
CA GLY A 103 -3.77 21.78 -5.57
C GLY A 103 -4.87 20.94 -6.22
N LEU A 104 -6.07 21.00 -5.63
CA LEU A 104 -7.19 20.11 -5.95
C LEU A 104 -7.59 20.18 -7.44
N THR A 105 -7.95 21.35 -7.95
CA THR A 105 -8.50 21.52 -9.31
C THR A 105 -7.51 21.07 -10.39
N GLU A 106 -6.29 21.62 -10.39
CA GLU A 106 -5.31 21.30 -11.42
C GLU A 106 -4.75 19.89 -11.24
N GLY A 107 -4.57 19.43 -10.00
CA GLY A 107 -4.13 18.07 -9.74
C GLY A 107 -5.13 17.01 -10.22
N LEU A 108 -6.43 17.21 -9.99
CA LEU A 108 -7.46 16.31 -10.50
C LEU A 108 -7.54 16.32 -12.03
N LYS A 109 -7.40 17.48 -12.66
CA LYS A 109 -7.32 17.58 -14.13
C LYS A 109 -6.14 16.79 -14.70
N ILE A 110 -4.95 16.89 -14.08
CA ILE A 110 -3.78 16.12 -14.50
C ILE A 110 -4.01 14.62 -14.33
N LEU A 111 -4.58 14.19 -13.19
CA LEU A 111 -4.88 12.79 -12.92
C LEU A 111 -5.92 12.21 -13.88
N ASP A 112 -6.93 12.98 -14.24
CA ASP A 112 -7.95 12.57 -15.22
C ASP A 112 -7.34 12.35 -16.61
N LYS A 113 -6.47 13.27 -17.05
CA LYS A 113 -5.73 13.10 -18.32
C LYS A 113 -4.88 11.83 -18.33
N VAL A 114 -4.22 11.50 -17.21
CA VAL A 114 -3.41 10.28 -17.07
C VAL A 114 -4.28 9.02 -17.14
N LYS A 115 -5.40 9.04 -16.43
CA LYS A 115 -6.40 7.96 -16.43
C LYS A 115 -6.84 7.63 -17.84
N VAL A 116 -7.22 8.65 -18.61
CA VAL A 116 -7.67 8.51 -20.00
C VAL A 116 -6.53 8.09 -20.93
N ALA A 117 -5.35 8.72 -20.82
CA ALA A 117 -4.25 8.48 -21.75
C ALA A 117 -3.66 7.07 -21.66
N TYR A 118 -3.67 6.46 -20.47
CA TYR A 118 -3.06 5.16 -20.22
C TYR A 118 -4.05 4.04 -19.90
N ASP A 119 -5.35 4.35 -19.84
CA ASP A 119 -6.42 3.42 -19.45
C ASP A 119 -6.06 2.65 -18.16
N ILE A 120 -5.78 3.43 -17.11
CA ILE A 120 -5.42 2.90 -15.78
C ILE A 120 -6.25 3.56 -14.69
N PRO A 121 -6.74 2.81 -13.69
CA PRO A 121 -7.43 3.39 -12.57
C PRO A 121 -6.49 4.25 -11.72
N ILE A 122 -7.05 5.25 -11.03
CA ILE A 122 -6.30 6.22 -10.22
C ILE A 122 -6.71 6.14 -8.75
N VAL A 123 -5.72 6.30 -7.87
CA VAL A 123 -5.89 6.54 -6.43
C VAL A 123 -5.22 7.86 -6.01
N THR A 124 -5.95 8.68 -5.26
CA THR A 124 -5.40 9.90 -4.61
C THR A 124 -5.97 10.05 -3.21
N ASP A 125 -5.24 10.75 -2.35
CA ASP A 125 -5.66 11.06 -0.99
C ASP A 125 -6.50 12.33 -0.88
N VAL A 126 -7.37 12.34 0.14
CA VAL A 126 -8.16 13.48 0.59
C VAL A 126 -7.78 13.83 2.02
N HIS A 127 -7.78 15.13 2.34
CA HIS A 127 -7.47 15.64 3.68
C HIS A 127 -8.68 16.28 4.37
N GLU A 128 -9.69 16.67 3.59
CA GLU A 128 -10.90 17.34 4.08
C GLU A 128 -12.16 16.74 3.44
N SER A 129 -13.27 16.72 4.19
CA SER A 129 -14.54 16.13 3.74
C SER A 129 -15.07 16.80 2.47
N SER A 130 -14.88 18.11 2.34
CA SER A 130 -15.29 18.92 1.17
C SER A 130 -14.59 18.50 -0.12
N GLN A 131 -13.41 17.87 -0.05
CA GLN A 131 -12.67 17.42 -1.22
C GLN A 131 -13.25 16.13 -1.82
N CYS A 132 -13.99 15.34 -1.03
CA CYS A 132 -14.40 13.99 -1.40
C CYS A 132 -15.26 13.96 -2.66
N GLU A 133 -16.20 14.91 -2.81
CA GLU A 133 -17.09 14.94 -3.97
C GLU A 133 -16.32 15.15 -5.29
N GLU A 134 -15.47 16.18 -5.36
CA GLU A 134 -14.68 16.47 -6.56
C GLU A 134 -13.67 15.35 -6.86
N VAL A 135 -12.99 14.84 -5.83
CA VAL A 135 -12.06 13.71 -6.01
C VAL A 135 -12.81 12.47 -6.49
N GLY A 136 -14.02 12.22 -5.98
CA GLY A 136 -14.89 11.13 -6.39
C GLY A 136 -15.37 11.22 -7.83
N LYS A 137 -15.28 12.37 -8.51
CA LYS A 137 -15.59 12.46 -9.95
C LYS A 137 -14.49 11.86 -10.82
N VAL A 138 -13.24 11.88 -10.34
CA VAL A 138 -12.05 11.48 -11.12
C VAL A 138 -11.46 10.15 -10.63
N ALA A 139 -11.21 10.04 -9.33
CA ALA A 139 -10.51 8.90 -8.75
C ALA A 139 -11.41 7.66 -8.67
N ASP A 140 -10.80 6.49 -8.88
CA ASP A 140 -11.46 5.19 -8.71
C ASP A 140 -11.38 4.74 -7.25
N ILE A 141 -10.29 5.15 -6.58
CA ILE A 141 -10.04 4.88 -5.16
C ILE A 141 -9.74 6.18 -4.44
N ILE A 142 -10.45 6.46 -3.35
CA ILE A 142 -10.16 7.57 -2.43
C ILE A 142 -9.35 7.05 -1.26
N GLN A 143 -8.18 7.62 -1.02
CA GLN A 143 -7.30 7.21 0.06
C GLN A 143 -7.40 8.14 1.27
N ILE A 144 -7.65 7.57 2.45
CA ILE A 144 -7.64 8.30 3.71
C ILE A 144 -6.23 8.22 4.32
N PRO A 145 -5.55 9.35 4.55
CA PRO A 145 -4.23 9.38 5.18
C PRO A 145 -4.24 8.78 6.59
N ALA A 146 -3.11 8.20 7.00
CA ALA A 146 -2.95 7.54 8.29
C ALA A 146 -3.30 8.43 9.50
N PHE A 147 -2.97 9.72 9.44
CA PHE A 147 -3.30 10.67 10.50
C PHE A 147 -4.81 10.96 10.62
N LEU A 148 -5.57 10.73 9.55
CA LEU A 148 -6.99 11.03 9.46
C LEU A 148 -7.87 9.77 9.53
N CYS A 149 -7.28 8.59 9.74
CA CYS A 149 -7.97 7.30 9.71
C CYS A 149 -9.13 7.14 10.70
N ARG A 150 -9.23 8.02 11.72
CA ARG A 150 -10.29 8.01 12.73
C ARG A 150 -11.36 9.09 12.54
N GLN A 151 -11.18 9.99 11.58
CA GLN A 151 -12.07 11.15 11.38
C GLN A 151 -13.39 10.69 10.77
N THR A 152 -14.42 10.55 11.60
CA THR A 152 -15.72 10.00 11.20
C THR A 152 -16.33 10.79 10.04
N ASP A 153 -16.33 12.13 10.11
CA ASP A 153 -16.95 12.96 9.08
C ASP A 153 -16.27 12.82 7.72
N LEU A 154 -14.94 12.67 7.71
CA LEU A 154 -14.17 12.42 6.49
C LEU A 154 -14.49 11.03 5.91
N LEU A 155 -14.56 10.01 6.77
CA LEU A 155 -14.90 8.65 6.35
C LEU A 155 -16.31 8.57 5.76
N VAL A 156 -17.28 9.23 6.40
CA VAL A 156 -18.67 9.30 5.93
C VAL A 156 -18.76 10.08 4.62
N ALA A 157 -18.05 11.22 4.51
CA ALA A 157 -18.03 11.99 3.26
C ALA A 157 -17.41 11.20 2.11
N ALA A 158 -16.29 10.50 2.36
CA ALA A 158 -15.67 9.62 1.38
C ALA A 158 -16.61 8.46 1.00
N ALA A 159 -17.28 7.83 1.96
CA ALA A 159 -18.25 6.76 1.72
C ALA A 159 -19.36 7.19 0.75
N LYS A 160 -19.92 8.40 0.93
CA LYS A 160 -21.00 8.96 0.10
C LYS A 160 -20.64 9.14 -1.38
N THR A 161 -19.35 9.11 -1.74
CA THR A 161 -18.93 9.17 -3.15
C THR A 161 -19.19 7.87 -3.92
N GLY A 162 -19.46 6.76 -3.22
CA GLY A 162 -19.62 5.42 -3.82
C GLY A 162 -18.31 4.80 -4.35
N LYS A 163 -17.17 5.50 -4.23
CA LYS A 163 -15.86 4.98 -4.65
C LYS A 163 -15.29 3.96 -3.67
N ILE A 164 -14.25 3.25 -4.11
CA ILE A 164 -13.48 2.38 -3.20
C ILE A 164 -12.72 3.25 -2.21
N ILE A 165 -12.82 2.96 -0.92
CA ILE A 165 -12.16 3.72 0.14
C ILE A 165 -10.97 2.93 0.66
N ASN A 166 -9.77 3.49 0.55
CA ASN A 166 -8.55 2.91 1.10
C ASN A 166 -8.13 3.64 2.38
N ILE A 167 -8.30 3.03 3.54
CA ILE A 167 -7.95 3.66 4.82
C ILE A 167 -6.55 3.22 5.25
N LYS A 168 -5.59 4.14 5.30
CA LYS A 168 -4.26 3.85 5.84
C LYS A 168 -4.32 3.77 7.35
N LYS A 169 -3.73 2.73 7.94
CA LYS A 169 -3.65 2.61 9.40
C LYS A 169 -2.77 3.70 9.99
N GLY A 170 -3.29 4.38 11.02
CA GLY A 170 -2.50 5.28 11.86
C GLY A 170 -1.34 4.52 12.53
N GLN A 171 -0.14 5.06 12.50
CA GLN A 171 1.00 4.47 13.22
C GLN A 171 0.78 4.41 14.75
N PHE A 172 -0.18 5.20 15.25
CA PHE A 172 -0.62 5.28 16.64
C PHE A 172 -1.87 4.44 16.93
N CYS A 173 -2.33 3.64 15.95
CA CYS A 173 -3.55 2.85 16.05
C CYS A 173 -3.26 1.34 16.15
N ALA A 174 -3.99 0.68 17.04
CA ALA A 174 -4.13 -0.77 17.05
C ALA A 174 -4.95 -1.26 15.84
N PRO A 175 -4.82 -2.54 15.42
CA PRO A 175 -5.59 -3.09 14.30
C PRO A 175 -7.10 -2.94 14.45
N SER A 176 -7.65 -3.15 15.64
CA SER A 176 -9.09 -3.03 15.94
C SER A 176 -9.66 -1.63 15.67
N VAL A 177 -8.82 -0.60 15.67
CA VAL A 177 -9.24 0.75 15.26
C VAL A 177 -9.62 0.77 13.78
N MET A 178 -8.94 -0.02 12.95
CA MET A 178 -9.20 -0.06 11.51
C MET A 178 -10.47 -0.80 11.18
N GLU A 179 -10.84 -1.83 11.95
CA GLU A 179 -12.15 -2.48 11.83
C GLU A 179 -13.26 -1.46 12.07
N ASN A 180 -13.18 -0.69 13.15
CA ASN A 180 -14.13 0.38 13.46
C ASN A 180 -14.17 1.46 12.37
N SER A 181 -13.02 1.86 11.82
CA SER A 181 -12.97 2.84 10.74
C SER A 181 -13.57 2.32 9.44
N ALA A 182 -13.32 1.06 9.09
CA ALA A 182 -13.95 0.42 7.93
C ALA A 182 -15.46 0.31 8.13
N GLU A 183 -15.91 -0.04 9.35
CA GLU A 183 -17.32 -0.17 9.65
C GLU A 183 -18.09 1.15 9.55
N LYS A 184 -17.48 2.28 9.93
CA LYS A 184 -18.06 3.61 9.68
C LYS A 184 -18.34 3.88 8.21
N VAL A 185 -17.46 3.43 7.31
CA VAL A 185 -17.66 3.56 5.85
C VAL A 185 -18.81 2.67 5.38
N ARG A 186 -18.89 1.43 5.89
CA ARG A 186 -19.99 0.49 5.57
C ARG A 186 -21.34 1.00 6.06
N LEU A 187 -21.44 1.44 7.32
CA LEU A 187 -22.65 2.01 7.91
C LEU A 187 -23.11 3.30 7.21
N ALA A 188 -22.18 4.04 6.60
CA ALA A 188 -22.50 5.19 5.76
C ALA A 188 -23.00 4.80 4.35
N GLY A 189 -23.18 3.50 4.08
CA GLY A 189 -23.79 2.99 2.86
C GLY A 189 -22.80 2.55 1.77
N ASN A 190 -21.49 2.45 2.06
CA ASN A 190 -20.49 2.06 1.09
C ASN A 190 -19.74 0.78 1.53
N PRO A 191 -20.01 -0.39 0.90
CA PRO A 191 -19.34 -1.64 1.25
C PRO A 191 -17.90 -1.73 0.70
N ASN A 192 -17.52 -0.86 -0.24
CA ASN A 192 -16.25 -0.90 -0.97
C ASN A 192 -15.13 -0.26 -0.14
N VAL A 193 -14.73 -0.90 0.94
CA VAL A 193 -13.69 -0.40 1.84
C VAL A 193 -12.54 -1.39 1.99
N MET A 194 -11.32 -0.89 1.91
CA MET A 194 -10.09 -1.62 2.17
C MET A 194 -9.20 -0.88 3.17
N VAL A 195 -8.33 -1.63 3.85
CA VAL A 195 -7.41 -1.12 4.86
C VAL A 195 -5.97 -1.37 4.41
N CYS A 196 -5.11 -0.36 4.57
CA CYS A 196 -3.70 -0.42 4.22
C CYS A 196 -2.82 -0.34 5.46
N GLU A 197 -2.08 -1.42 5.74
CA GLU A 197 -1.04 -1.45 6.76
C GLU A 197 0.16 -0.59 6.35
N ARG A 198 0.75 0.16 7.30
CA ARG A 198 1.86 1.07 7.00
C ARG A 198 2.86 1.24 8.16
N GLY A 199 2.84 0.32 9.13
CA GLY A 199 3.70 0.31 10.29
C GLY A 199 3.06 0.93 11.54
N THR A 200 3.53 0.50 12.70
CA THR A 200 3.14 0.95 14.04
C THR A 200 4.34 1.57 14.73
N MET A 201 4.13 2.61 15.54
CA MET A 201 5.19 3.28 16.28
C MET A 201 5.77 2.35 17.36
N PHE A 202 7.10 2.23 17.42
CA PHE A 202 7.80 1.42 18.43
C PHE A 202 8.91 2.25 19.09
N GLY A 203 8.56 3.02 20.12
CA GLY A 203 9.44 4.03 20.69
C GLY A 203 9.62 5.25 19.78
N TYR A 204 10.66 6.05 20.03
CA TYR A 204 10.90 7.28 19.29
C TYR A 204 11.51 7.03 17.92
N SER A 205 10.93 7.65 16.89
CA SER A 205 11.41 7.66 15.50
C SER A 205 11.59 6.29 14.85
N LYS A 206 10.90 5.25 15.37
CA LYS A 206 10.94 3.89 14.83
C LYS A 206 9.54 3.38 14.49
N PHE A 207 9.44 2.71 13.35
CA PHE A 207 8.23 2.01 12.91
C PHE A 207 8.54 0.52 12.77
N VAL A 208 7.60 -0.30 13.23
CA VAL A 208 7.62 -1.76 13.04
C VAL A 208 6.34 -2.16 12.30
N SER A 209 6.47 -3.00 11.29
CA SER A 209 5.31 -3.65 10.67
C SER A 209 4.89 -4.82 11.56
N ILE A 210 3.67 -4.73 12.11
CA ILE A 210 3.09 -5.81 12.93
C ILE A 210 1.98 -6.44 12.09
N ILE A 211 2.18 -7.69 11.68
CA ILE A 211 1.15 -8.48 11.01
C ILE A 211 0.47 -9.31 12.09
N PHE A 212 -0.79 -8.97 12.40
CA PHE A 212 -1.62 -9.74 13.32
C PHE A 212 -2.34 -10.84 12.53
N PHE A 213 -2.17 -12.08 12.96
CA PHE A 213 -3.01 -13.20 12.52
C PHE A 213 -4.12 -13.37 13.56
N TYR A 214 -5.33 -12.93 13.23
CA TYR A 214 -6.49 -13.17 14.09
C TYR A 214 -7.07 -14.54 13.74
N SER A 215 -7.06 -15.47 14.69
CA SER A 215 -7.80 -16.72 14.59
C SER A 215 -9.12 -16.54 15.34
N SER A 216 -10.18 -16.23 14.61
CA SER A 216 -11.54 -16.40 15.14
C SER A 216 -11.83 -17.89 15.16
N HIS A 217 -11.65 -18.55 16.31
CA HIS A 217 -12.26 -19.85 16.53
C HIS A 217 -13.76 -19.63 16.67
N SER A 218 -14.52 -20.09 15.68
CA SER A 218 -15.94 -20.41 15.79
C SER A 218 -16.10 -21.90 15.61
#